data_AF-A0A7G9QDU1-F1
#
_entry.id   AF-A0A7G9QDU1-F1
#
_cell.length_a   1.000
_cell.length_b   1.000
_cell.length_c   1.000
_cell.angle_alpha   90.00
_cell.angle_beta   90.00
_cell.angle_gamma   90.00
#
_symmetry.space_group_name_H-M   'P 1'
#
loop_
_entity.id
_entity.type
_entity.pdbx_description
1 polymer ?
#
loop_
_entity_poly.entity_id
_entity_poly.type
_entity_poly.pdbx_seq_one_letter_code
_entity_poly.pdbx_strand_id
1 'polypeptide(L)'
;MPEDYQDIVLAAYKKMRDNGKLYAILPRETTTKLRSACLKVYESRHDPKDLDILATFFDVDRMVCDIQKKLNESEPDDFRPLWNHITGGTVTTEERNTDLLAWLIDLEPRPSSSYYLSADKTIKIGGISIDDLFPPTTTTTTTSTPDDEGPIRPKPIYIPRFSPRYITISCVILLLIGTTSFVAWETSTASVRMPKEDEKCMYWNEDHYEPVKCNAQIVNATIIPLNLKKLQHQRKINLSDTLTSYSLGKVWYKGFVKDHEYFTDSGAYPLDTQRVLKPLTNTILTKYTSNYRYMLTRLVWFLCAALFVSLCGIGASKTKKKIKVGNQNETSNSHIQDLLKQIAQ
;
A
#
# COMPACT_ATOMS: atom_id res chain seq x y z
N MET A 1 -19.16 6.05 1.85
CA MET A 1 -18.64 6.38 3.19
C MET A 1 -18.65 7.89 3.28
N PRO A 2 -19.23 8.53 4.32
CA PRO A 2 -19.16 9.98 4.44
C PRO A 2 -17.69 10.39 4.45
N GLU A 3 -17.36 11.44 3.69
CA GLU A 3 -15.99 11.98 3.65
C GLU A 3 -15.61 12.47 5.05
N ASP A 4 -14.49 11.95 5.57
CA ASP A 4 -13.93 12.36 6.85
C ASP A 4 -13.47 13.82 6.73
N TYR A 5 -13.88 14.68 7.68
CA TYR A 5 -13.49 16.09 7.71
C TYR A 5 -11.97 16.26 7.68
N GLN A 6 -11.25 15.33 8.30
CA GLN A 6 -9.79 15.32 8.28
C GLN A 6 -9.21 15.20 6.87
N ASP A 7 -9.79 14.32 6.04
CA ASP A 7 -9.35 14.15 4.65
C ASP A 7 -9.63 15.42 3.82
N ILE A 8 -10.74 16.10 4.08
CA ILE A 8 -11.14 17.35 3.41
C ILE A 8 -10.15 18.46 3.71
N VAL A 9 -9.85 18.70 4.99
CA VAL A 9 -8.91 19.75 5.41
C VAL A 9 -7.51 19.48 4.85
N LEU A 10 -7.05 18.23 4.91
CA LEU A 10 -5.74 17.85 4.36
C LEU A 10 -5.68 17.98 2.83
N ALA A 11 -6.77 17.65 2.13
CA ALA A 11 -6.88 17.82 0.68
C ALA A 11 -6.86 19.30 0.29
N ALA A 12 -7.61 20.15 0.99
CA ALA A 12 -7.62 21.60 0.79
C ALA A 12 -6.25 22.22 1.01
N TYR A 13 -5.59 21.84 2.12
CA TYR A 13 -4.22 22.24 2.43
C TYR A 13 -3.25 21.90 1.28
N LYS A 14 -3.26 20.64 0.80
CA LYS A 14 -2.41 20.19 -0.31
C LYS A 14 -2.73 20.95 -1.60
N LYS A 15 -4.00 21.18 -1.89
CA LYS A 15 -4.45 21.96 -3.07
C LYS A 15 -3.92 23.40 -3.01
N MET A 16 -4.00 24.08 -1.87
CA MET A 16 -3.42 25.42 -1.69
C MET A 16 -1.91 25.45 -1.84
N ARG A 17 -1.22 24.42 -1.31
CA ARG A 17 0.23 24.28 -1.42
C ARG A 17 0.69 24.12 -2.85
N ASP A 18 0.08 23.17 -3.56
CA ASP A 18 0.50 22.80 -4.92
C ASP A 18 0.20 23.92 -5.94
N ASN A 19 -0.75 24.82 -5.63
CA ASN A 19 -1.06 26.01 -6.41
C ASN A 19 -0.31 27.28 -5.93
N GLY A 20 0.66 27.16 -5.03
CA GLY A 20 1.48 28.28 -4.54
C GLY A 20 0.76 29.29 -3.63
N LYS A 21 -0.54 29.12 -3.37
CA LYS A 21 -1.34 29.99 -2.50
C LYS A 21 -0.97 29.87 -1.03
N LEU A 22 -0.35 28.74 -0.65
CA LEU A 22 0.07 28.51 0.73
C LEU A 22 1.33 29.28 1.11
N TYR A 23 2.19 29.71 0.17
CA TYR A 23 3.46 30.37 0.51
C TYR A 23 3.28 31.66 1.33
N ALA A 24 2.13 32.32 1.19
CA ALA A 24 1.75 33.50 1.98
C ALA A 24 1.45 33.18 3.47
N ILE A 25 1.02 31.94 3.74
CA ILE A 25 0.57 31.46 5.05
C ILE A 25 1.62 30.54 5.69
N LEU A 26 2.13 29.55 4.94
CA LEU A 26 3.16 28.58 5.33
C LEU A 26 4.21 28.39 4.21
N PRO A 27 5.33 29.14 4.24
CA PRO A 27 6.36 29.05 3.22
C PRO A 27 7.19 27.76 3.28
N ARG A 28 7.25 27.06 4.44
CA ARG A 28 7.81 25.71 4.63
C ARG A 28 7.16 25.01 5.82
N GLU A 29 6.91 23.72 5.69
CA GLU A 29 6.31 22.86 6.72
C GLU A 29 7.37 22.47 7.76
N THR A 30 7.58 23.30 8.78
CA THR A 30 8.29 22.89 10.02
C THR A 30 7.48 23.31 11.23
N THR A 31 7.67 22.65 12.36
CA THR A 31 7.01 22.97 13.63
C THR A 31 7.19 24.44 14.04
N THR A 32 8.39 24.99 13.88
CA THR A 32 8.66 26.41 14.13
C THR A 32 7.87 27.33 13.20
N LYS A 33 7.74 26.97 11.91
CA LYS A 33 7.00 27.77 10.94
C LYS A 33 5.49 27.68 11.11
N LEU A 34 4.98 26.52 11.53
CA LEU A 34 3.58 26.35 11.94
C LEU A 34 3.25 27.28 13.10
N ARG A 35 4.06 27.28 14.16
CA ARG A 35 3.91 28.21 15.28
C ARG A 35 3.91 29.67 14.83
N SER A 36 4.90 30.08 14.02
CA SER A 36 4.96 31.46 13.50
C SER A 36 3.75 31.81 12.63
N ALA A 37 3.22 30.86 11.85
CA ALA A 37 2.02 31.06 11.04
C ALA A 37 0.78 31.23 11.92
N CYS A 38 0.63 30.43 12.98
CA CYS A 38 -0.45 30.59 13.96
C CYS A 38 -0.41 31.98 14.61
N LEU A 39 0.76 32.46 15.04
CA LEU A 39 0.93 33.81 15.59
C LEU A 39 0.49 34.89 14.58
N LYS A 40 0.98 34.79 13.34
CA LYS A 40 0.64 35.75 12.28
C LYS A 40 -0.86 35.73 11.94
N VAL A 41 -1.48 34.55 11.89
CA VAL A 41 -2.91 34.42 11.62
C VAL A 41 -3.73 34.95 12.79
N TYR A 42 -3.31 34.71 14.04
CA TYR A 42 -3.98 35.26 15.22
C TYR A 42 -3.97 36.79 15.22
N GLU A 43 -2.86 37.41 14.84
CA GLU A 43 -2.73 38.87 14.75
C GLU A 43 -3.56 39.50 13.60
N SER A 44 -3.77 38.76 12.51
CA SER A 44 -4.41 39.29 11.29
C SER A 44 -5.87 38.91 11.13
N ARG A 45 -6.30 37.74 11.62
CA ARG A 45 -7.64 37.16 11.50
C ARG A 45 -8.11 36.66 12.87
N HIS A 46 -8.32 37.60 13.78
CA HIS A 46 -8.88 37.31 15.10
C HIS A 46 -10.41 37.25 15.02
N ASP A 47 -10.97 36.03 15.05
CA ASP A 47 -12.40 35.81 15.22
C ASP A 47 -12.67 35.18 16.61
N PRO A 48 -13.51 35.80 17.47
CA PRO A 48 -13.91 35.24 18.75
C PRO A 48 -14.48 33.82 18.68
N LYS A 49 -15.08 33.43 17.55
CA LYS A 49 -15.63 32.07 17.32
C LYS A 49 -14.54 31.01 17.21
N ASP A 50 -13.38 31.39 16.67
CA ASP A 50 -12.25 30.49 16.46
C ASP A 50 -11.38 30.32 17.73
N LEU A 51 -11.64 31.11 18.79
CA LEU A 51 -10.91 31.00 20.06
C LEU A 51 -11.07 29.62 20.71
N ASP A 52 -12.21 28.97 20.50
CA ASP A 52 -12.48 27.63 21.02
C ASP A 52 -11.55 26.57 20.41
N ILE A 53 -11.19 26.75 19.13
CA ILE A 53 -10.25 25.89 18.41
C ILE A 53 -8.86 25.98 19.06
N LEU A 54 -8.41 27.20 19.34
CA LEU A 54 -7.12 27.44 19.97
C LEU A 54 -7.08 26.95 21.42
N ALA A 55 -8.16 27.18 22.17
CA ALA A 55 -8.30 26.70 23.54
C ALA A 55 -8.25 25.16 23.60
N THR A 56 -8.98 24.49 22.70
CA THR A 56 -8.99 23.03 22.56
C THR A 56 -7.63 22.49 22.13
N PHE A 57 -6.92 23.18 21.22
CA PHE A 57 -5.59 22.77 20.78
C PHE A 57 -4.58 22.78 21.94
N PHE A 58 -4.57 23.84 22.75
CA PHE A 58 -3.65 24.00 23.89
C PHE A 58 -4.12 23.33 25.19
N ASP A 59 -5.32 22.73 25.20
CA ASP A 59 -5.94 22.12 26.38
C ASP A 59 -6.06 23.12 27.55
N VAL A 60 -6.60 24.30 27.26
CA VAL A 60 -6.78 25.40 28.24
C VAL A 60 -8.21 25.88 28.29
N ASP A 61 -8.63 26.35 29.47
CA ASP A 61 -9.92 27.02 29.62
C ASP A 61 -9.83 28.46 29.09
N ARG A 62 -10.59 28.76 28.04
CA ARG A 62 -10.66 30.09 27.42
C ARG A 62 -11.18 31.19 28.35
N MET A 63 -11.90 30.85 29.42
CA MET A 63 -12.41 31.82 30.41
C MET A 63 -11.32 32.27 31.39
N VAL A 64 -10.28 31.47 31.55
CA VAL A 64 -9.23 31.67 32.55
C VAL A 64 -7.89 32.02 31.90
N CYS A 65 -7.59 31.45 30.74
CA CYS A 65 -6.33 31.61 30.04
C CYS A 65 -6.43 32.61 28.88
N ASP A 66 -5.48 33.54 28.84
CA ASP A 66 -5.24 34.38 27.67
C ASP A 66 -4.60 33.52 26.56
N ILE A 67 -5.37 33.30 25.48
CA ILE A 67 -4.94 32.50 24.33
C ILE A 67 -3.76 33.15 23.60
N GLN A 68 -3.69 34.49 23.55
CA GLN A 68 -2.55 35.18 22.94
C GLN A 68 -1.28 34.93 23.75
N LYS A 69 -1.38 35.01 25.08
CA LYS A 69 -0.27 34.67 25.98
C LYS A 69 0.16 33.22 25.80
N LYS A 70 -0.78 32.28 25.79
CA LYS A 70 -0.49 30.85 25.62
C LYS A 70 0.15 30.55 24.26
N LEU A 71 -0.31 31.20 23.20
CA LEU A 71 0.26 31.07 21.86
C LEU A 71 1.68 31.64 21.79
N ASN A 72 1.96 32.76 22.47
CA ASN A 72 3.31 33.32 22.60
C ASN A 72 4.25 32.42 23.40
N GLU A 73 3.75 31.75 24.45
CA GLU A 73 4.52 30.84 25.29
C GLU A 73 4.67 29.43 24.69
N SER A 74 3.88 29.09 23.66
CA SER A 74 3.93 27.76 23.03
C SER A 74 5.32 27.40 22.50
N GLU A 75 5.64 26.11 22.51
CA GLU A 75 6.89 25.61 21.97
C GLU A 75 6.66 25.04 20.55
N PRO A 76 7.67 25.03 19.67
CA PRO A 76 7.55 24.38 18.37
C PRO A 76 7.06 22.92 18.47
N ASP A 77 7.51 22.19 19.50
CA ASP A 77 7.18 20.78 19.69
C ASP A 77 5.68 20.52 19.91
N ASP A 78 4.92 21.50 20.40
CA ASP A 78 3.45 21.41 20.53
C ASP A 78 2.76 21.18 19.18
N PHE A 79 3.37 21.66 18.09
CA PHE A 79 2.85 21.54 16.72
C PHE A 79 3.33 20.27 16.00
N ARG A 80 4.14 19.43 16.65
CA ARG A 80 4.69 18.20 16.06
C ARG A 80 3.60 17.21 15.60
N PRO A 81 2.50 16.97 16.34
CA PRO A 81 1.43 16.10 15.87
C PRO A 81 0.80 16.58 14.55
N LEU A 82 0.47 17.87 14.46
CA LEU A 82 -0.04 18.48 13.24
C LEU A 82 0.97 18.38 12.10
N TRP A 83 2.24 18.70 12.37
CA TRP A 83 3.32 18.62 11.39
C TRP A 83 3.49 17.21 10.81
N ASN A 84 3.49 16.18 11.66
CA ASN A 84 3.58 14.78 11.24
C ASN A 84 2.39 14.41 10.33
N HIS A 85 1.20 14.91 10.62
CA HIS A 85 0.02 14.62 9.80
C HIS A 85 0.10 15.28 8.42
N ILE A 86 0.43 16.58 8.33
CA ILE A 86 0.49 17.28 7.03
C ILE A 86 1.64 16.80 6.14
N THR A 87 2.74 16.33 6.73
CA THR A 87 3.90 15.78 6.02
C THR A 87 3.76 14.30 5.66
N GLY A 88 2.72 13.61 6.17
CA GLY A 88 2.44 12.21 5.89
C GLY A 88 3.19 11.20 6.78
N GLY A 89 3.71 11.64 7.92
CA GLY A 89 4.24 10.78 8.97
C GLY A 89 3.17 10.00 9.74
N THR A 90 1.92 10.49 9.77
CA THR A 90 0.76 9.76 10.32
C THR A 90 -0.43 9.77 9.34
N VAL A 91 -1.21 8.68 9.35
CA VAL A 91 -2.42 8.55 8.50
C VAL A 91 -3.54 9.45 9.04
N THR A 92 -3.77 9.42 10.35
CA THR A 92 -4.77 10.24 11.06
C THR A 92 -4.10 11.08 12.15
N THR A 93 -4.87 11.96 12.79
CA THR A 93 -4.47 12.82 13.90
C THR A 93 -5.70 13.10 14.77
N GLU A 94 -5.48 13.63 15.96
CA GLU A 94 -6.55 14.17 16.81
C GLU A 94 -7.29 15.32 16.12
N GLU A 95 -8.60 15.41 16.37
CA GLU A 95 -9.51 16.41 15.79
C GLU A 95 -9.03 17.85 16.01
N ARG A 96 -8.51 18.17 17.21
CA ARG A 96 -7.95 19.49 17.54
C ARG A 96 -6.82 19.94 16.60
N ASN A 97 -6.05 19.00 16.06
CA ASN A 97 -4.97 19.30 15.10
C ASN A 97 -5.56 19.59 13.72
N THR A 98 -6.60 18.85 13.32
CA THR A 98 -7.35 19.09 12.09
C THR A 98 -8.06 20.45 12.14
N ASP A 99 -8.69 20.79 13.25
CA ASP A 99 -9.38 22.06 13.45
C ASP A 99 -8.40 23.24 13.46
N LEU A 100 -7.25 23.09 14.10
CA LEU A 100 -6.19 24.09 14.02
C LEU A 100 -5.73 24.32 12.57
N LEU A 101 -5.59 23.24 11.78
CA LEU A 101 -5.21 23.36 10.37
C LEU A 101 -6.28 24.06 9.54
N ALA A 102 -7.55 23.70 9.74
CA ALA A 102 -8.69 24.34 9.08
C ALA A 102 -8.74 25.83 9.41
N TRP A 103 -8.55 26.20 10.68
CA TRP A 103 -8.39 27.59 11.10
C TRP A 103 -7.23 28.26 10.38
N LEU A 104 -6.05 27.64 10.35
CA LEU A 104 -4.83 28.22 9.78
C LEU A 104 -4.94 28.53 8.29
N ILE A 105 -5.58 27.66 7.51
CA ILE A 105 -5.78 27.84 6.06
C ILE A 105 -7.06 28.62 5.71
N ASP A 106 -7.80 29.08 6.71
CA ASP A 106 -9.09 29.76 6.57
C ASP A 106 -10.20 28.93 5.92
N LEU A 107 -10.24 27.63 6.22
CA LEU A 107 -11.29 26.72 5.74
C LEU A 107 -12.55 26.83 6.60
N GLU A 108 -13.70 26.91 5.94
CA GLU A 108 -15.04 26.85 6.54
C GLU A 108 -15.84 25.70 5.93
N PRO A 109 -16.72 25.03 6.69
CA PRO A 109 -17.01 25.27 8.11
C PRO A 109 -15.92 24.70 9.04
N ARG A 110 -15.60 25.42 10.12
CA ARG A 110 -14.71 25.00 11.21
C ARG A 110 -15.34 25.40 12.56
N PRO A 111 -15.11 24.67 13.66
CA PRO A 111 -14.41 23.39 13.77
C PRO A 111 -15.17 22.22 13.13
N SER A 112 -14.57 21.03 13.15
CA SER A 112 -15.10 19.75 12.67
C SER A 112 -16.58 19.53 13.01
N SER A 113 -16.99 19.83 14.24
CA SER A 113 -18.40 19.73 14.67
C SER A 113 -19.36 20.56 13.81
N SER A 114 -18.94 21.75 13.37
CA SER A 114 -19.73 22.61 12.47
C SER A 114 -19.88 22.00 11.09
N TYR A 115 -18.87 21.28 10.61
CA TYR A 115 -18.96 20.53 9.35
C TYR A 115 -19.99 19.39 9.45
N TYR A 116 -19.92 18.57 10.49
CA TYR A 116 -20.84 17.44 10.67
C TYR A 116 -22.30 17.87 10.92
N LEU A 117 -22.52 19.07 11.47
CA LEU A 117 -23.86 19.65 11.68
C LEU A 117 -24.39 20.42 10.46
N SER A 118 -23.56 20.70 9.44
CA SER A 118 -23.96 21.46 8.26
C SER A 118 -24.75 20.60 7.26
N ALA A 119 -25.87 21.12 6.76
CA ALA A 119 -26.69 20.44 5.75
C ALA A 119 -26.09 20.51 4.34
N ASP A 120 -25.43 21.63 4.02
CA ASP A 120 -24.92 21.95 2.68
C ASP A 120 -23.47 21.46 2.44
N LYS A 121 -22.71 21.14 3.51
CA LYS A 121 -21.30 20.68 3.47
C LYS A 121 -20.38 21.48 2.52
N THR A 122 -20.75 22.74 2.24
CA THR A 122 -20.01 23.60 1.30
C THR A 122 -18.71 24.05 1.93
N ILE A 123 -17.59 23.71 1.27
CA ILE A 123 -16.26 24.08 1.75
C ILE A 123 -15.83 25.40 1.12
N LYS A 124 -15.50 26.38 1.96
CA LYS A 124 -14.99 27.68 1.55
C LYS A 124 -13.60 27.91 2.13
N ILE A 125 -12.79 28.69 1.44
CA ILE A 125 -11.48 29.15 1.94
C ILE A 125 -11.45 30.67 1.83
N GLY A 126 -11.37 31.38 2.96
CA GLY A 126 -11.46 32.85 2.98
C GLY A 126 -12.73 33.40 2.34
N GLY A 127 -13.85 32.71 2.53
CA GLY A 127 -15.16 33.08 1.99
C GLY A 127 -15.41 32.70 0.52
N ILE A 128 -14.43 32.13 -0.18
CA ILE A 128 -14.54 31.74 -1.60
C ILE A 128 -14.70 30.21 -1.71
N SER A 129 -15.57 29.71 -2.60
CA SER A 129 -15.73 28.26 -2.84
C SER A 129 -14.43 27.62 -3.34
N ILE A 130 -14.14 26.38 -2.93
CA ILE A 130 -12.98 25.63 -3.43
C ILE A 130 -12.98 25.51 -4.96
N ASP A 131 -14.13 25.47 -5.61
CA ASP A 131 -14.24 25.38 -7.06
C ASP A 131 -13.88 26.71 -7.75
N ASP A 132 -14.22 27.84 -7.12
CA ASP A 132 -13.87 29.18 -7.60
C ASP A 132 -12.40 29.53 -7.30
N LEU A 133 -11.85 29.05 -6.18
CA LEU A 133 -10.43 29.20 -5.85
C LEU A 133 -9.51 28.46 -6.82
N PHE A 134 -10.02 27.37 -7.39
CA PHE A 134 -9.26 26.46 -8.23
C PHE A 134 -10.14 26.01 -9.40
N PRO A 135 -10.45 26.94 -10.33
CA PRO A 135 -11.32 26.62 -11.45
C PRO A 135 -10.70 25.47 -12.25
N PRO A 136 -11.51 24.50 -12.72
CA PRO A 136 -11.03 23.50 -13.67
C PRO A 136 -10.46 24.26 -14.87
N THR A 137 -9.20 23.98 -15.23
CA THR A 137 -8.43 24.78 -16.19
C THR A 137 -9.17 24.90 -17.53
N THR A 138 -9.90 26.00 -17.69
CA THR A 138 -10.20 26.66 -18.95
C THR A 138 -9.37 27.92 -18.95
N THR A 139 -8.56 28.09 -19.99
CA THR A 139 -7.72 29.24 -20.26
C THR A 139 -8.53 30.54 -20.14
N THR A 140 -8.33 31.32 -19.08
CA THR A 140 -8.85 32.69 -18.99
C THR A 140 -7.87 33.64 -19.65
N THR A 141 -8.25 34.14 -20.83
CA THR A 141 -7.84 35.45 -21.31
C THR A 141 -8.51 36.51 -20.45
N THR A 142 -7.75 37.26 -19.65
CA THR A 142 -8.10 38.66 -19.35
C THR A 142 -6.84 39.50 -19.51
N THR A 143 -6.78 40.15 -20.66
CA THR A 143 -6.42 41.55 -20.86
C THR A 143 -5.85 42.25 -19.61
N SER A 144 -4.53 42.24 -19.51
CA SER A 144 -3.75 43.43 -19.19
C SER A 144 -2.73 43.60 -20.31
N THR A 145 -2.92 44.61 -21.16
CA THR A 145 -1.94 45.12 -22.13
C THR A 145 -1.49 46.49 -21.61
N PRO A 146 -0.33 47.04 -22.02
CA PRO A 146 0.82 46.46 -22.75
C PRO A 146 2.12 46.60 -21.90
N ASP A 147 3.17 45.81 -22.10
CA ASP A 147 4.24 46.15 -23.03
C ASP A 147 5.22 44.97 -23.20
N ASP A 148 5.49 44.69 -24.46
CA ASP A 148 6.73 44.23 -25.09
C ASP A 148 7.29 42.78 -24.99
N GLU A 149 7.64 42.31 -26.19
CA GLU A 149 8.59 41.27 -26.63
C GLU A 149 8.34 39.73 -26.49
N GLY A 150 8.03 39.11 -27.65
CA GLY A 150 8.63 37.85 -28.11
C GLY A 150 7.72 36.61 -28.24
N PRO A 151 7.74 35.86 -29.37
CA PRO A 151 6.84 34.72 -29.57
C PRO A 151 7.29 33.50 -28.75
N ILE A 152 6.60 33.27 -27.62
CA ILE A 152 6.78 32.08 -26.78
C ILE A 152 6.21 30.85 -27.49
N ARG A 153 7.09 29.96 -27.95
CA ARG A 153 6.68 28.62 -28.40
C ARG A 153 6.10 27.84 -27.21
N PRO A 154 4.87 27.31 -27.29
CA PRO A 154 4.28 26.57 -26.19
C PRO A 154 5.08 25.29 -25.92
N LYS A 155 5.70 25.21 -24.73
CA LYS A 155 6.38 23.99 -24.27
C LYS A 155 5.32 22.91 -24.04
N PRO A 156 5.55 21.66 -24.50
CA PRO A 156 4.59 20.58 -24.28
C PRO A 156 4.40 20.35 -22.78
N ILE A 157 3.14 20.32 -22.35
CA ILE A 157 2.75 20.03 -20.97
C ILE A 157 2.90 18.51 -20.75
N TYR A 158 3.71 18.14 -19.75
CA TYR A 158 3.90 16.76 -19.35
C TYR A 158 3.11 16.47 -18.08
N ILE A 159 2.07 15.65 -18.18
CA ILE A 159 1.29 15.19 -17.03
C ILE A 159 1.80 13.79 -16.64
N PRO A 160 2.02 13.49 -15.34
CA PRO A 160 2.33 12.13 -14.89
C PRO A 160 1.20 11.19 -15.32
N ARG A 161 1.55 10.04 -15.90
CA ARG A 161 0.58 9.12 -16.51
C ARG A 161 -0.32 8.43 -15.47
N PHE A 162 0.18 8.23 -14.26
CA PHE A 162 -0.51 7.55 -13.17
C PHE A 162 -0.31 8.33 -11.86
N SER A 163 -1.37 8.43 -11.05
CA SER A 163 -1.29 9.11 -9.75
C SER A 163 -0.42 8.30 -8.77
N PRO A 164 0.43 8.97 -7.96
CA PRO A 164 1.37 8.30 -7.07
C PRO A 164 0.69 7.37 -6.05
N ARG A 165 -0.57 7.66 -5.65
CA ARG A 165 -1.36 6.80 -4.75
C ARG A 165 -1.71 5.46 -5.39
N TYR A 166 -2.01 5.44 -6.68
CA TYR A 166 -2.32 4.19 -7.38
C TYR A 166 -1.06 3.34 -7.61
N ILE A 167 0.11 3.99 -7.80
CA ILE A 167 1.39 3.29 -7.93
C ILE A 167 1.78 2.61 -6.61
N THR A 168 1.64 3.30 -5.47
CA THR A 168 1.95 2.70 -4.15
C THR A 168 1.00 1.56 -3.82
N ILE A 169 -0.31 1.74 -4.02
CA ILE A 169 -1.30 0.68 -3.81
C ILE A 169 -1.01 -0.53 -4.71
N SER A 170 -0.70 -0.31 -5.98
CA SER A 170 -0.35 -1.39 -6.91
C SER A 170 0.92 -2.14 -6.50
N CYS A 171 1.96 -1.43 -6.03
CA CYS A 171 3.19 -2.05 -5.52
C CYS A 171 2.93 -2.95 -4.29
N VAL A 172 2.12 -2.47 -3.34
CA VAL A 172 1.75 -3.24 -2.14
C VAL A 172 0.96 -4.49 -2.53
N ILE A 173 -0.02 -4.35 -3.43
CA ILE A 173 -0.82 -5.48 -3.92
C ILE A 173 0.08 -6.51 -4.63
N LEU A 174 1.03 -6.10 -5.47
CA LEU A 174 1.95 -7.02 -6.15
C LEU A 174 2.85 -7.79 -5.17
N LEU A 175 3.31 -7.14 -4.10
CA LEU A 175 4.10 -7.81 -3.06
C LEU A 175 3.25 -8.83 -2.28
N LEU A 176 1.99 -8.51 -1.97
CA LEU A 176 1.08 -9.43 -1.29
C LEU A 176 0.68 -10.62 -2.18
N ILE A 177 0.38 -10.39 -3.45
CA ILE A 177 0.05 -11.46 -4.40
C ILE A 177 1.29 -12.35 -4.64
N GLY A 178 2.47 -11.76 -4.81
CA GLY A 178 3.71 -12.52 -5.02
C GLY A 178 4.05 -13.41 -3.82
N THR A 179 3.96 -12.88 -2.59
CA THR A 179 4.24 -13.64 -1.37
C THR A 179 3.24 -14.76 -1.13
N THR A 180 1.94 -14.50 -1.30
CA THR A 180 0.89 -15.51 -1.14
C THR A 180 0.96 -16.59 -2.21
N SER A 181 1.20 -16.22 -3.47
CA SER A 181 1.34 -17.17 -4.58
C SER A 181 2.58 -18.04 -4.44
N PHE A 182 3.71 -17.49 -3.97
CA PHE A 182 4.92 -18.26 -3.73
C PHE A 182 4.75 -19.26 -2.57
N VAL A 183 4.14 -18.85 -1.46
CA VAL A 183 3.83 -19.76 -0.35
C VAL A 183 2.84 -20.83 -0.81
N ALA A 184 1.81 -20.47 -1.59
CA ALA A 184 0.86 -21.42 -2.14
C ALA A 184 1.53 -22.41 -3.11
N TRP A 185 2.49 -21.97 -3.94
CA TRP A 185 3.31 -22.85 -4.78
C TRP A 185 4.17 -23.77 -3.92
N GLU A 186 4.93 -23.23 -2.97
CA GLU A 186 5.87 -23.97 -2.12
C GLU A 186 5.15 -25.01 -1.24
N THR A 187 3.95 -24.68 -0.78
CA THR A 187 3.06 -25.61 -0.04
C THR A 187 2.17 -26.44 -0.94
N SER A 188 2.18 -26.21 -2.26
CA SER A 188 1.48 -27.04 -3.22
C SER A 188 2.19 -28.38 -3.28
N THR A 189 1.74 -29.29 -2.43
CA THR A 189 2.07 -30.70 -2.57
C THR A 189 1.60 -31.12 -3.94
N ALA A 190 2.52 -31.52 -4.84
CA ALA A 190 2.15 -32.17 -6.09
C ALA A 190 1.04 -33.18 -5.78
N SER A 191 -0.13 -32.97 -6.39
CA SER A 191 -1.33 -33.74 -6.10
C SER A 191 -1.02 -35.21 -6.35
N VAL A 192 -1.23 -36.06 -5.34
CA VAL A 192 -0.99 -37.51 -5.51
C VAL A 192 -1.93 -38.01 -6.59
N ARG A 193 -1.38 -38.64 -7.63
CA ARG A 193 -2.19 -39.28 -8.66
C ARG A 193 -3.02 -40.39 -8.02
N MET A 194 -4.34 -40.32 -8.15
CA MET A 194 -5.22 -41.38 -7.68
C MET A 194 -5.11 -42.62 -8.58
N PRO A 195 -5.21 -43.83 -8.00
CA PRO A 195 -5.14 -45.07 -8.76
C PRO A 195 -6.35 -45.19 -9.69
N LYS A 196 -6.12 -45.73 -10.89
CA LYS A 196 -7.18 -46.21 -11.79
C LYS A 196 -7.71 -47.57 -11.32
N GLU A 197 -8.86 -47.98 -11.82
CA GLU A 197 -9.53 -49.24 -11.40
C GLU A 197 -8.65 -50.50 -11.58
N ASP A 198 -7.75 -50.49 -12.57
CA ASP A 198 -6.84 -51.60 -12.88
C ASP A 198 -5.46 -51.49 -12.18
N GLU A 199 -5.21 -50.44 -11.41
CA GLU A 199 -3.95 -50.18 -10.70
C GLU A 199 -4.06 -50.59 -9.24
N LYS A 200 -3.69 -51.83 -8.94
CA LYS A 200 -3.78 -52.43 -7.58
C LYS A 200 -2.45 -52.47 -6.83
N CYS A 201 -1.40 -51.90 -7.40
CA CYS A 201 -0.07 -51.83 -6.80
C CYS A 201 0.47 -50.40 -6.81
N MET A 202 1.55 -50.17 -6.09
CA MET A 202 2.25 -48.90 -6.06
C MET A 202 3.76 -49.10 -5.94
N TYR A 203 4.55 -48.12 -6.38
CA TYR A 203 6.00 -48.13 -6.28
C TYR A 203 6.51 -46.77 -5.79
N TRP A 204 7.70 -46.76 -5.19
CA TRP A 204 8.33 -45.52 -4.74
C TRP A 204 9.01 -44.82 -5.91
N ASN A 205 8.50 -43.64 -6.28
CA ASN A 205 9.06 -42.78 -7.31
C ASN A 205 9.75 -41.58 -6.64
N GLU A 206 11.07 -41.69 -6.42
CA GLU A 206 11.98 -40.68 -5.86
C GLU A 206 11.59 -40.08 -4.49
N ASP A 207 10.45 -39.39 -4.39
CA ASP A 207 9.94 -38.70 -3.21
C ASP A 207 8.51 -39.10 -2.79
N HIS A 208 7.76 -39.88 -3.56
CA HIS A 208 6.42 -40.34 -3.18
C HIS A 208 6.05 -41.68 -3.80
N TYR A 209 4.91 -42.26 -3.38
CA TYR A 209 4.37 -43.45 -4.05
C TYR A 209 3.48 -43.08 -5.22
N GLU A 210 3.63 -43.81 -6.33
CA GLU A 210 2.73 -43.73 -7.48
C GLU A 210 1.99 -45.05 -7.70
N PRO A 211 0.70 -45.01 -8.09
CA PRO A 211 -0.03 -46.22 -8.41
C PRO A 211 0.43 -46.80 -9.75
N VAL A 212 0.39 -48.12 -9.86
CA VAL A 212 0.82 -48.87 -11.05
C VAL A 212 0.08 -50.21 -11.13
N LYS A 213 0.05 -50.80 -12.33
CA LYS A 213 -0.36 -52.20 -12.50
C LYS A 213 0.64 -53.14 -11.83
N CYS A 214 0.16 -54.18 -11.17
CA CYS A 214 1.02 -55.12 -10.43
C CYS A 214 1.99 -55.92 -11.30
N ASN A 215 1.73 -56.00 -12.61
CA ASN A 215 2.59 -56.67 -13.59
C ASN A 215 3.56 -55.72 -14.31
N ALA A 216 3.59 -54.44 -13.95
CA ALA A 216 4.54 -53.51 -14.53
C ALA A 216 5.97 -53.89 -14.14
N GLN A 217 6.92 -53.59 -15.02
CA GLN A 217 8.35 -53.75 -14.74
C GLN A 217 8.97 -52.36 -14.71
N ILE A 218 9.41 -51.94 -13.53
CA ILE A 218 10.08 -50.66 -13.31
C ILE A 218 11.48 -50.98 -12.80
N VAL A 219 12.50 -50.46 -13.49
CA VAL A 219 13.90 -50.69 -13.16
C VAL A 219 14.20 -50.11 -11.78
N ASN A 220 14.84 -50.90 -10.91
CA ASN A 220 15.25 -50.50 -9.56
C ASN A 220 14.12 -50.04 -8.62
N ALA A 221 12.87 -50.43 -8.88
CA ALA A 221 11.75 -50.10 -8.01
C ALA A 221 11.05 -51.35 -7.47
N THR A 222 10.78 -51.35 -6.16
CA THR A 222 10.00 -52.40 -5.51
C THR A 222 8.52 -52.10 -5.64
N ILE A 223 7.79 -52.98 -6.32
CA ILE A 223 6.33 -52.88 -6.44
C ILE A 223 5.69 -53.59 -5.24
N ILE A 224 4.81 -52.87 -4.55
CA ILE A 224 4.09 -53.37 -3.38
C ILE A 224 2.57 -53.23 -3.58
N PRO A 225 1.74 -53.99 -2.85
CA PRO A 225 0.29 -53.85 -2.90
C PRO A 225 -0.15 -52.42 -2.57
N LEU A 226 -1.16 -51.93 -3.28
CA LEU A 226 -1.68 -50.58 -3.09
C LEU A 226 -2.18 -50.39 -1.66
N ASN A 227 -1.72 -49.32 -1.02
CA ASN A 227 -2.24 -48.86 0.25
C ASN A 227 -2.51 -47.35 0.16
N LEU A 228 -3.78 -46.98 0.14
CA LEU A 228 -4.21 -45.58 -0.07
C LEU A 228 -3.67 -44.62 1.00
N LYS A 229 -3.56 -45.07 2.26
CA LYS A 229 -3.03 -44.24 3.34
C LYS A 229 -1.55 -43.93 3.09
N LYS A 230 -0.75 -44.93 2.75
CA LYS A 230 0.68 -44.74 2.41
C LYS A 230 0.84 -43.94 1.12
N LEU A 231 0.02 -44.19 0.11
CA LEU A 231 0.03 -43.45 -1.14
C LEU A 231 -0.15 -41.94 -0.91
N GLN A 232 -1.08 -41.56 -0.05
CA GLN A 232 -1.41 -40.16 0.23
C GLN A 232 -0.43 -39.48 1.20
N HIS A 233 -0.01 -40.19 2.24
CA HIS A 233 0.70 -39.59 3.38
C HIS A 233 2.20 -39.85 3.41
N GLN A 234 2.71 -40.92 2.78
CA GLN A 234 4.14 -41.24 2.81
C GLN A 234 4.87 -40.52 1.68
N ARG A 235 5.60 -39.46 2.04
CA ARG A 235 6.42 -38.65 1.12
C ARG A 235 7.78 -38.36 1.75
N LYS A 236 8.77 -38.10 0.90
CA LYS A 236 10.08 -37.58 1.27
C LYS A 236 10.02 -36.05 1.34
N ILE A 237 10.66 -35.49 2.35
CA ILE A 237 10.80 -34.05 2.53
C ILE A 237 12.14 -33.65 1.95
N ASN A 238 12.11 -33.05 0.76
CA ASN A 238 13.33 -32.65 0.03
C ASN A 238 13.98 -31.38 0.60
N LEU A 239 13.21 -30.56 1.33
CA LEU A 239 13.67 -29.32 1.95
C LEU A 239 13.84 -29.50 3.46
N SER A 240 14.88 -30.22 3.89
CA SER A 240 15.16 -30.47 5.31
C SER A 240 15.33 -29.20 6.15
N ASP A 241 15.80 -28.10 5.53
CA ASP A 241 15.99 -26.81 6.20
C ASP A 241 14.67 -26.10 6.55
N THR A 242 13.52 -26.57 6.05
CA THR A 242 12.19 -26.07 6.45
C THR A 242 11.68 -26.69 7.75
N LEU A 243 12.31 -27.78 8.22
CA LEU A 243 11.90 -28.46 9.43
C LEU A 243 12.12 -27.57 10.65
N THR A 244 11.14 -27.60 11.56
CA THR A 244 11.15 -26.81 12.81
C THR A 244 10.75 -27.69 13.98
N SER A 245 10.73 -27.12 15.19
CA SER A 245 10.18 -27.81 16.37
C SER A 245 8.73 -28.28 16.16
N TYR A 246 7.96 -27.63 15.28
CA TYR A 246 6.60 -28.06 14.91
C TYR A 246 6.55 -29.41 14.17
N SER A 247 7.66 -29.80 13.54
CA SER A 247 7.81 -31.07 12.82
C SER A 247 8.01 -32.27 13.76
N LEU A 248 8.31 -32.03 15.04
CA LEU A 248 8.48 -33.08 16.03
C LEU A 248 7.15 -33.84 16.23
N GLY A 249 7.22 -35.17 16.18
CA GLY A 249 6.05 -36.05 16.25
C GLY A 249 5.22 -36.15 14.96
N LYS A 250 5.60 -35.41 13.90
CA LYS A 250 4.93 -35.43 12.58
C LYS A 250 5.84 -35.82 11.43
N VAL A 251 7.15 -35.91 11.70
CA VAL A 251 8.16 -36.24 10.71
C VAL A 251 8.97 -37.41 11.22
N TRP A 252 9.33 -38.28 10.29
CA TRP A 252 10.19 -39.43 10.51
C TRP A 252 11.44 -39.29 9.66
N TYR A 253 12.52 -39.98 10.01
CA TYR A 253 13.78 -39.88 9.30
C TYR A 253 14.49 -41.23 9.19
N LYS A 254 15.37 -41.31 8.19
CA LYS A 254 16.38 -42.36 8.03
C LYS A 254 17.72 -41.67 7.78
N GLY A 255 18.74 -42.06 8.51
CA GLY A 255 20.08 -41.50 8.33
C GLY A 255 21.08 -42.03 9.33
N PHE A 256 22.36 -41.96 8.97
CA PHE A 256 23.47 -42.24 9.86
C PHE A 256 24.50 -41.11 9.69
N VAL A 257 24.83 -40.46 10.80
CA VAL A 257 25.80 -39.36 10.88
C VAL A 257 25.42 -38.10 10.09
N LYS A 258 25.50 -38.05 8.75
CA LYS A 258 25.35 -36.80 7.99
C LYS A 258 24.17 -36.80 7.02
N ASP A 259 23.88 -37.94 6.38
CA ASP A 259 22.86 -38.02 5.34
C ASP A 259 21.52 -38.47 5.92
N HIS A 260 20.76 -37.49 6.41
CA HIS A 260 19.42 -37.69 6.94
C HIS A 260 18.39 -37.41 5.83
N GLU A 261 17.58 -38.40 5.54
CA GLU A 261 16.38 -38.29 4.72
C GLU A 261 15.17 -38.19 5.66
N TYR A 262 14.24 -37.29 5.33
CA TYR A 262 13.07 -37.00 6.16
C TYR A 262 11.79 -37.36 5.42
N PHE A 263 10.76 -37.75 6.17
CA PHE A 263 9.52 -38.31 5.65
C PHE A 263 8.31 -37.82 6.44
N THR A 264 7.18 -37.69 5.76
CA THR A 264 5.92 -37.18 6.32
C THR A 264 5.10 -38.21 7.10
N ASP A 265 5.39 -39.50 6.98
CA ASP A 265 4.69 -40.57 7.71
C ASP A 265 5.65 -41.65 8.21
N SER A 266 5.20 -42.40 9.22
CA SER A 266 5.87 -43.53 9.84
C SER A 266 5.80 -44.79 8.97
N GLY A 267 6.74 -45.71 9.19
CA GLY A 267 6.67 -47.05 8.63
C GLY A 267 7.99 -47.53 8.05
N ALA A 268 7.89 -48.48 7.14
CA ALA A 268 9.04 -49.04 6.45
C ALA A 268 9.67 -48.02 5.49
N TYR A 269 11.00 -48.03 5.40
CA TYR A 269 11.74 -47.17 4.49
C TYR A 269 11.45 -47.58 3.04
N PRO A 270 11.05 -46.66 2.14
CA PRO A 270 10.56 -47.04 0.81
C PRO A 270 11.55 -47.77 -0.09
N LEU A 271 12.86 -47.50 0.06
CA LEU A 271 13.92 -48.17 -0.71
C LEU A 271 14.40 -49.50 -0.08
N ASP A 272 14.13 -49.72 1.20
CA ASP A 272 14.46 -50.96 1.91
C ASP A 272 13.40 -51.22 2.99
N THR A 273 12.42 -52.06 2.65
CA THR A 273 11.24 -52.32 3.48
C THR A 273 11.56 -53.06 4.79
N GLN A 274 12.77 -53.61 4.93
CA GLN A 274 13.22 -54.24 6.18
C GLN A 274 13.63 -53.19 7.22
N ARG A 275 13.91 -51.97 6.80
CA ARG A 275 14.26 -50.86 7.70
C ARG A 275 13.03 -50.05 8.04
N VAL A 276 12.97 -49.60 9.29
CA VAL A 276 11.87 -48.76 9.80
C VAL A 276 12.38 -47.34 10.02
N LEU A 277 11.57 -46.36 9.60
CA LEU A 277 11.84 -44.94 9.82
C LEU A 277 11.75 -44.60 11.31
N LYS A 278 12.67 -43.77 11.80
CA LYS A 278 12.71 -43.33 13.20
C LYS A 278 11.95 -42.01 13.36
N PRO A 279 11.24 -41.77 14.48
CA PRO A 279 10.61 -40.48 14.73
C PRO A 279 11.67 -39.37 14.83
N LEU A 280 11.41 -38.21 14.24
CA LEU A 280 12.29 -37.05 14.33
C LEU A 280 12.44 -36.60 15.78
N THR A 281 13.69 -36.41 16.20
CA THR A 281 14.02 -35.93 17.54
C THR A 281 14.61 -34.53 17.48
N ASN A 282 14.51 -33.79 18.59
CA ASN A 282 15.07 -32.44 18.70
C ASN A 282 16.58 -32.42 18.45
N THR A 283 17.31 -33.46 18.87
CA THR A 283 18.76 -33.57 18.66
C THR A 283 19.12 -33.69 17.19
N ILE A 284 18.37 -34.48 16.42
CA ILE A 284 18.59 -34.64 14.98
C ILE A 284 18.20 -33.36 14.24
N LEU A 285 17.08 -32.75 14.61
CA LEU A 285 16.64 -31.48 14.06
C LEU A 285 17.71 -30.38 14.24
N THR A 286 18.13 -30.11 15.47
CA THR A 286 19.08 -29.02 15.77
C THR A 286 20.47 -29.24 15.20
N LYS A 287 20.93 -30.50 15.11
CA LYS A 287 22.27 -30.83 14.63
C LYS A 287 22.39 -30.89 13.10
N TYR A 288 21.31 -31.27 12.40
CA TYR A 288 21.37 -31.58 10.96
C TYR A 288 20.41 -30.79 10.08
N THR A 289 19.52 -29.96 10.64
CA THR A 289 18.67 -29.05 9.86
C THR A 289 19.06 -27.61 10.15
N SER A 290 19.25 -26.79 9.11
CA SER A 290 19.67 -25.40 9.27
C SER A 290 18.54 -24.44 8.89
N ASN A 291 17.59 -24.28 9.81
CA ASN A 291 16.46 -23.37 9.59
C ASN A 291 16.90 -21.92 9.26
N TYR A 292 18.01 -21.47 9.84
CA TYR A 292 18.56 -20.14 9.58
C TYR A 292 18.94 -19.90 8.12
N ARG A 293 19.42 -20.92 7.38
CA ARG A 293 19.73 -20.77 5.95
C ARG A 293 18.47 -20.59 5.12
N TYR A 294 17.42 -21.32 5.47
CA TYR A 294 16.10 -21.16 4.84
C TYR A 294 15.51 -19.77 5.13
N MET A 295 15.50 -19.34 6.39
CA MET A 295 15.03 -18.00 6.79
C MET A 295 15.83 -16.88 6.14
N LEU A 296 17.16 -17.01 6.07
CA LEU A 296 18.03 -16.04 5.42
C LEU A 296 17.75 -15.96 3.92
N THR A 297 17.62 -17.11 3.24
CA THR A 297 17.29 -17.16 1.81
C THR A 297 15.95 -16.47 1.55
N ARG A 298 14.95 -16.75 2.38
CA ARG A 298 13.62 -16.14 2.27
C ARG A 298 13.64 -14.63 2.52
N LEU A 299 14.43 -14.17 3.48
CA LEU A 299 14.63 -12.75 3.76
C LEU A 299 15.32 -12.06 2.58
N VAL A 300 16.35 -12.67 2.00
CA VAL A 300 17.04 -12.15 0.81
C VAL A 300 16.08 -12.03 -0.37
N TRP A 301 15.30 -13.08 -0.67
CA TRP A 301 14.29 -13.03 -1.74
C TRP A 301 13.24 -11.94 -1.52
N PHE A 302 12.77 -11.77 -0.28
CA PHE A 302 11.82 -10.71 0.06
C PHE A 302 12.42 -9.31 -0.14
N LEU A 303 13.65 -9.09 0.31
CA LEU A 303 14.35 -7.81 0.10
C LEU A 303 14.58 -7.53 -1.39
N CYS A 304 15.00 -8.53 -2.18
CA CYS A 304 15.18 -8.39 -3.62
C CYS A 304 13.85 -8.04 -4.33
N ALA A 305 12.75 -8.71 -3.98
CA ALA A 305 11.43 -8.42 -4.54
C ALA A 305 10.95 -7.00 -4.17
N ALA A 306 11.13 -6.59 -2.91
CA ALA A 306 10.79 -5.24 -2.46
C ALA A 306 11.60 -4.17 -3.20
N LEU A 307 12.90 -4.37 -3.38
CA LEU A 307 13.76 -3.48 -4.16
C LEU A 307 13.31 -3.40 -5.62
N PHE A 308 13.03 -4.53 -6.26
CA PHE A 308 12.57 -4.57 -7.64
C PHE A 308 11.24 -3.84 -7.83
N VAL A 309 10.24 -4.11 -6.99
CA VAL A 309 8.92 -3.44 -7.05
C VAL A 309 9.07 -1.94 -6.80
N SER A 310 9.92 -1.53 -5.85
CA SER A 310 10.21 -0.12 -5.60
C SER A 310 10.83 0.57 -6.82
N LEU A 311 11.82 -0.07 -7.47
CA LEU A 311 12.43 0.43 -8.71
C LEU A 311 11.41 0.53 -9.85
N CYS A 312 10.54 -0.46 -10.01
CA CYS A 312 9.44 -0.42 -10.97
C CYS A 312 8.45 0.72 -10.68
N GLY A 313 8.11 0.95 -9.41
CA GLY A 313 7.26 2.07 -8.99
C GLY A 313 7.90 3.43 -9.28
N ILE A 314 9.20 3.57 -9.02
CA ILE A 314 9.98 4.77 -9.37
C ILE A 314 10.00 4.96 -10.89
N GLY A 315 10.21 3.89 -11.68
CA GLY A 315 10.15 3.94 -13.13
C GLY A 315 8.78 4.38 -13.65
N ALA A 316 7.70 3.80 -13.13
CA ALA A 316 6.32 4.12 -13.50
C ALA A 316 5.97 5.58 -13.17
N SER A 317 6.39 6.10 -12.01
CA SER A 317 6.16 7.50 -11.64
C SER A 317 6.85 8.51 -12.55
N LYS A 318 7.96 8.11 -13.20
CA LYS A 318 8.69 8.94 -14.16
C LYS A 318 8.10 8.90 -15.58
N THR A 319 7.15 8.00 -15.86
CA THR A 319 6.51 7.94 -17.19
C THR A 319 5.58 9.14 -17.41
N LYS A 320 5.96 9.99 -18.36
CA LYS A 320 5.19 11.17 -18.77
C LYS A 320 4.49 10.88 -20.09
N LYS A 321 3.19 11.17 -20.19
CA LYS A 321 2.44 11.03 -21.44
C LYS A 321 2.51 12.35 -22.22
N LYS A 322 3.02 12.32 -23.45
CA LYS A 322 2.93 13.46 -24.37
C LYS A 322 1.50 13.51 -24.92
N ILE A 323 0.73 14.53 -24.56
CA ILE A 323 -0.56 14.78 -25.19
C ILE A 323 -0.28 15.43 -26.54
N LYS A 324 -0.59 14.72 -27.63
CA LYS A 324 -0.71 15.34 -28.95
C LYS A 324 -2.13 15.91 -28.98
N VAL A 325 -2.26 17.23 -28.95
CA VAL A 325 -3.55 17.89 -29.17
C VAL A 325 -3.93 17.59 -30.62
N GLY A 326 -4.74 16.54 -30.81
CA GLY A 326 -5.39 16.26 -32.08
C GLY A 326 -6.71 17.00 -32.11
N ASN A 327 -6.93 17.78 -33.18
CA ASN A 327 -8.19 18.47 -33.47
C ASN A 327 -9.38 17.53 -33.26
N GLN A 328 -10.14 17.73 -32.18
CA GLN A 328 -11.51 17.26 -32.04
C GLN A 328 -12.53 18.40 -32.14
N ASN A 329 -12.08 19.62 -32.47
CA ASN A 329 -12.94 20.80 -32.53
C ASN A 329 -13.57 21.06 -33.91
N GLU A 330 -13.20 20.32 -34.95
CA GLU A 330 -13.78 20.52 -36.30
C GLU A 330 -15.13 19.80 -36.50
N THR A 331 -15.37 18.67 -35.81
CA THR A 331 -16.61 17.90 -36.02
C THR A 331 -17.81 18.50 -35.29
N SER A 332 -17.61 19.12 -34.12
CA SER A 332 -18.73 19.67 -33.33
C SER A 332 -19.28 20.99 -33.88
N ASN A 333 -18.44 21.83 -34.51
CA ASN A 333 -18.89 23.10 -35.07
C ASN A 333 -19.63 22.96 -36.41
N SER A 334 -19.29 21.93 -37.21
CA SER A 334 -20.03 21.65 -38.45
C SER A 334 -21.48 21.21 -38.17
N HIS A 335 -21.68 20.40 -37.14
CA HIS A 335 -23.01 19.89 -36.79
C HIS A 335 -23.92 20.97 -36.18
N ILE A 336 -23.35 21.90 -35.42
CA ILE A 336 -24.09 23.04 -34.87
C ILE A 336 -24.44 24.06 -35.98
N GLN A 337 -23.56 24.28 -36.96
CA GLN A 337 -23.88 25.15 -38.11
C GLN A 337 -24.97 24.56 -39.02
N ASP A 338 -24.99 23.24 -39.21
CA ASP A 338 -26.05 22.57 -39.98
C ASP A 338 -27.40 22.61 -39.27
N LEU A 339 -27.42 22.46 -37.95
CA LEU A 339 -28.64 22.59 -37.14
C LEU A 339 -29.18 24.03 -37.14
N LEU A 340 -28.32 25.04 -37.12
CA LEU A 340 -28.74 26.44 -37.20
C LEU A 340 -29.27 26.84 -38.59
N LYS A 341 -28.83 26.18 -39.66
CA LYS A 341 -29.37 26.39 -41.01
C LYS A 341 -30.76 25.77 -41.21
N GLN A 342 -31.05 24.63 -40.58
CA GLN A 342 -32.37 23.99 -40.67
C GLN A 342 -33.47 24.72 -39.90
N ILE A 343 -33.12 25.58 -38.92
CA ILE A 343 -34.08 26.36 -38.13
C ILE A 343 -34.43 27.70 -38.84
N ALA A 344 -33.69 28.08 -39.89
CA ALA A 344 -33.84 29.34 -40.61
C ALA A 344 -34.54 29.24 -41.98
N GLN A 345 -35.06 28.06 -42.34
CA GLN A 345 -35.96 27.81 -43.48
C GLN A 345 -37.32 27.38 -42.97
#